data_AF-A0A9E0E0L6-F1
#
_entry.id   AF-A0A9E0E0L6-F1
#
_cell.length_a   1.000
_cell.length_b   1.000
_cell.length_c   1.000
_cell.angle_alpha   90.00
_cell.angle_beta   90.00
_cell.angle_gamma   90.00
#
_symmetry.space_group_name_H-M   'P 1'
#
loop_
_entity.id
_entity.type
_entity.pdbx_description
1 polymer ?
#
loop_
_entity_poly.entity_id
_entity_poly.type
_entity_poly.pdbx_seq_one_letter_code
_entity_poly.pdbx_strand_id
1 'polypeptide(L)' 'MKRAMILALLAMSACGVRKDLAEKPGMTPPPVARGAERAETPEEMTRYETQARPDRSAEPLDRSYERRDDYFDLPPS' A
#
# COMPACT_ATOMS: atom_id res chain seq x y z
N MET A 1 35.54 2.55 -10.71
CA MET A 1 34.78 1.63 -9.83
C MET A 1 34.00 2.37 -8.74
N LYS A 2 34.63 2.91 -7.68
CA LYS A 2 33.91 3.55 -6.55
C LYS A 2 32.96 4.71 -6.93
N ARG A 3 33.37 5.59 -7.85
CA ARG A 3 32.54 6.71 -8.31
C ARG A 3 31.27 6.26 -9.06
N ALA A 4 31.36 5.18 -9.84
CA ALA A 4 30.21 4.61 -10.56
C ALA A 4 29.19 3.98 -9.61
N MET A 5 29.68 3.32 -8.55
CA MET A 5 28.83 2.75 -7.50
C MET A 5 28.07 3.82 -6.71
N ILE A 6 28.71 4.94 -6.40
CA ILE A 6 28.05 6.08 -5.73
C ILE A 6 26.95 6.68 -6.62
N LEU A 7 27.22 6.88 -7.91
CA LEU A 7 26.22 7.38 -8.86
C LEU A 7 25.02 6.45 -9.01
N ALA A 8 25.24 5.12 -9.00
CA ALA A 8 24.15 4.14 -9.08
C ALA A 8 23.23 4.20 -7.84
N LEU A 9 23.79 4.41 -6.64
CA LEU A 9 23.02 4.53 -5.40
C LEU A 9 22.18 5.81 -5.37
N LEU A 10 22.71 6.93 -5.88
CA LEU A 10 21.94 8.18 -5.99
C LEU A 10 20.80 8.07 -7.01
N ALA A 11 20.92 7.26 -8.05
CA ALA A 11 19.83 7.05 -9.01
C ALA A 11 18.61 6.34 -8.40
N MET A 12 18.81 5.50 -7.36
CA MET A 12 17.72 4.78 -6.70
C MET A 12 16.90 5.64 -5.73
N SER A 13 17.41 6.81 -5.30
CA SER A 13 16.67 7.69 -4.37
C SER A 13 15.52 8.47 -5.03
N ALA A 14 15.42 8.45 -6.36
CA ALA A 14 14.36 9.14 -7.10
C ALA A 14 13.02 8.40 -7.10
N CYS A 15 12.97 7.13 -6.69
CA CYS A 15 11.74 6.33 -6.70
C CYS A 15 11.04 6.40 -5.32
N GLY A 16 10.12 7.36 -5.14
CA GLY A 16 9.35 7.45 -3.89
C GLY A 16 8.76 8.82 -3.51
N VAL A 17 8.75 9.81 -4.41
CA VAL A 17 8.17 11.12 -4.13
C VAL A 17 6.68 10.98 -3.79
N ARG A 18 6.30 11.39 -2.59
CA ARG A 18 4.89 11.54 -2.17
C ARG A 18 4.50 13.01 -2.31
N LYS A 19 3.70 13.30 -3.32
CA LYS A 19 3.07 14.60 -3.56
C LYS A 19 1.70 14.36 -4.13
N ASP A 20 0.86 15.38 -4.11
CA ASP A 20 -0.46 15.31 -4.71
C ASP A 20 -0.35 14.97 -6.20
N LEU A 21 -1.22 14.06 -6.63
CA LEU A 21 -1.30 13.67 -8.03
C LEU A 21 -1.93 14.83 -8.81
N ALA A 22 -1.23 15.28 -9.84
CA ALA A 22 -1.69 16.34 -10.71
C ALA A 22 -1.84 15.80 -12.14
N GLU A 23 -2.80 16.36 -12.87
CA GLU A 23 -3.00 16.07 -14.28
C GLU A 23 -1.80 16.54 -15.10
N LYS A 24 -1.46 15.76 -16.13
CA LYS A 24 -0.49 16.20 -17.12
C LYS A 24 -1.18 17.10 -18.15
N PRO A 25 -0.47 18.05 -18.78
CA PRO A 25 -1.03 18.83 -19.87
C PRO A 25 -1.63 17.93 -20.95
N GLY A 26 -2.88 18.19 -21.33
CA GLY A 26 -3.62 17.41 -22.33
C GLY A 26 -4.28 16.13 -21.82
N MET A 27 -4.23 15.84 -20.51
CA MET A 27 -5.07 14.80 -19.92
C MET A 27 -6.50 15.30 -19.75
N THR A 28 -7.44 14.38 -19.93
CA THR A 28 -8.85 14.61 -19.60
C THR A 28 -9.11 14.10 -18.18
N PRO A 29 -9.77 14.89 -17.31
CA PRO A 29 -10.14 14.44 -15.97
C PRO A 29 -11.06 13.20 -16.02
N PRO A 30 -11.09 12.37 -14.97
CA PRO A 30 -12.09 11.32 -14.81
C PRO A 30 -13.51 11.90 -14.91
N PRO A 31 -14.44 11.21 -15.60
CA PRO A 31 -15.82 11.66 -15.66
C PRO A 31 -16.50 11.55 -14.30
N VAL A 32 -17.55 12.36 -14.10
CA VAL A 32 -18.38 12.28 -12.89
C VAL A 32 -19.06 10.91 -12.82
N ALA A 33 -18.91 10.23 -11.68
CA ALA A 33 -19.55 8.94 -11.45
C ALA A 33 -21.08 9.06 -11.43
N ARG A 34 -21.78 7.99 -11.80
CA ARG A 34 -23.25 7.97 -11.79
C ARG A 34 -23.78 8.21 -10.38
N GLY A 35 -24.58 9.25 -10.22
CA GLY A 35 -25.18 9.62 -8.93
C GLY A 35 -24.29 10.49 -8.04
N ALA A 36 -23.08 10.84 -8.49
CA ALA A 36 -22.24 11.82 -7.82
C ALA A 36 -22.57 13.24 -8.30
N GLU A 37 -22.50 14.22 -7.40
CA GLU A 37 -22.71 15.64 -7.72
C GLU A 37 -21.53 16.25 -8.47
N ARG A 38 -20.32 15.68 -8.28
CA ARG A 38 -19.06 16.13 -8.88
C ARG A 38 -18.09 14.98 -9.07
N ALA A 39 -17.04 15.22 -9.85
CA ALA A 39 -15.89 14.31 -9.92
C ALA A 39 -15.13 14.28 -8.59
N GLU A 40 -14.57 13.13 -8.26
CA GLU A 40 -13.70 12.94 -7.11
C GLU A 40 -12.33 13.59 -7.35
N THR A 41 -11.71 14.06 -6.27
CA THR A 41 -10.32 14.53 -6.31
C THR A 41 -9.36 13.33 -6.36
N PRO A 42 -8.11 13.51 -6.81
CA PRO A 42 -7.12 12.42 -6.79
C PRO A 42 -6.89 11.81 -5.39
N GLU A 43 -7.03 12.62 -4.34
CA GLU A 43 -6.94 12.16 -2.95
C GLU A 43 -8.15 11.30 -2.56
N GLU A 44 -9.35 11.68 -2.98
CA GLU A 44 -10.57 10.90 -2.75
C GLU A 44 -10.50 9.56 -3.49
N MET A 45 -10.07 9.54 -4.75
CA MET A 45 -9.96 8.33 -5.57
C MET A 45 -8.93 7.31 -5.06
N THR A 46 -7.89 7.78 -4.36
CA THR A 46 -6.80 6.93 -3.84
C THR A 46 -7.00 6.55 -2.38
N ARG A 47 -8.06 7.05 -1.74
CA ARG A 47 -8.46 6.66 -0.39
C ARG A 47 -8.95 5.22 -0.40
N TYR A 48 -8.44 4.42 0.53
CA TYR A 48 -8.96 3.08 0.75
C TYR A 48 -10.20 3.15 1.64
N GLU A 49 -11.33 2.67 1.13
CA GLU A 49 -12.52 2.44 1.93
C GLU A 49 -12.36 1.20 2.82
N THR A 50 -13.11 1.13 3.92
CA THR A 50 -13.08 -0.02 4.85
C THR A 50 -13.39 -1.34 4.16
N GLN A 51 -14.20 -1.35 3.10
CA GLN A 51 -14.47 -2.58 2.34
C GLN A 51 -13.31 -2.98 1.44
N ALA A 52 -12.57 -2.01 0.89
CA ALA A 52 -11.44 -2.25 0.01
C ALA A 52 -10.20 -2.69 0.79
N ARG A 53 -10.05 -2.18 2.01
CA ARG A 53 -8.98 -2.54 2.93
C ARG A 53 -9.57 -2.66 4.35
N PRO A 54 -10.28 -3.77 4.63
CA PRO A 54 -10.80 -3.99 5.96
C PRO A 54 -9.65 -4.04 6.94
N ASP A 55 -9.93 -3.56 8.15
CA ASP A 55 -8.98 -3.75 9.23
C ASP A 55 -8.74 -5.24 9.40
N ARG A 56 -7.49 -5.63 9.64
CA ARG A 56 -7.24 -7.03 9.97
C ARG A 56 -7.89 -7.26 11.32
N SER A 57 -8.66 -8.34 11.41
CA SER A 57 -9.35 -8.83 12.61
C SER A 57 -8.67 -8.33 13.88
N ALA A 58 -9.43 -7.58 14.69
CA ALA A 58 -9.04 -6.95 15.95
C ALA A 58 -8.67 -7.96 17.04
N GLU A 59 -7.81 -8.92 16.74
CA GLU A 59 -7.05 -9.64 17.74
C GLU A 59 -5.76 -8.84 17.91
N PRO A 60 -5.62 -8.06 19.01
CA PRO A 60 -4.34 -7.53 19.40
C PRO A 60 -3.53 -8.72 19.93
N LEU A 61 -3.06 -9.57 19.03
CA LEU A 61 -1.85 -10.33 19.32
C LEU A 61 -0.72 -9.33 19.15
N ASP A 62 -0.51 -8.50 20.17
CA ASP A 62 0.58 -7.51 20.23
C ASP A 62 1.96 -8.19 20.14
N ARG A 63 1.98 -9.53 20.22
CA ARG A 63 3.15 -10.40 20.15
C ARG A 63 2.75 -11.84 19.80
N SER A 64 3.68 -12.55 19.17
CA SER A 64 3.62 -14.00 18.99
C SER A 64 3.58 -14.67 20.36
N TYR A 65 2.49 -15.35 20.69
CA TYR A 65 2.42 -16.21 21.87
C TYR A 65 3.07 -17.56 21.56
N GLU A 66 3.69 -18.16 22.57
CA GLU A 66 4.16 -19.53 22.48
C GLU A 66 2.96 -20.44 22.19
N ARG A 67 3.06 -21.26 21.13
CA ARG A 67 1.98 -22.18 20.78
C ARG A 67 1.81 -23.16 21.93
N ARG A 68 0.55 -23.49 22.25
CA ARG A 68 0.27 -24.61 23.15
C ARG A 68 0.83 -25.88 22.53
N ASP A 69 1.21 -26.80 23.40
CA ASP A 69 1.69 -28.13 23.02
C ASP A 69 0.68 -28.77 22.04
N ASP A 70 1.17 -29.16 20.87
CA ASP A 70 0.34 -29.72 19.82
C ASP A 70 0.25 -31.23 20.01
N TYR A 71 -0.89 -31.69 20.53
CA TYR A 71 -1.16 -33.11 20.74
C TYR A 71 -1.09 -33.95 19.45
N PHE A 72 -1.04 -33.31 18.28
CA PHE A 72 -0.92 -33.95 16.97
C PHE A 72 0.47 -33.81 16.34
N ASP A 73 1.44 -33.16 17.00
CA ASP A 73 2.85 -33.14 16.58
C ASP A 73 3.55 -34.47 16.96
N LEU A 74 2.99 -35.55 16.43
CA LEU A 74 3.49 -36.90 16.64
C LEU A 74 4.63 -37.19 15.65
N PRO A 75 5.73 -37.83 16.07
CA PRO A 75 6.81 -38.18 15.16
C PRO A 75 6.35 -39.17 14.08
N PRO A 76 6.92 -39.11 12.86
CA PRO A 76 6.62 -40.08 11.82
C PRO A 76 7.06 -41.49 12.24
N SER A 77 6.24 -42.50 11.91
CA SER A 77 6.46 -43.93 12.17
C SER A 77 7.54 -44.55 11.30
#